data_AF-A0A6B2DTC1-F1
#
_entry.id   AF-A0A6B2DTC1-F1
#
_cell.length_a   1.000
_cell.length_b   1.000
_cell.length_c   1.000
_cell.angle_alpha   90.00
_cell.angle_beta   90.00
_cell.angle_gamma   90.00
#
_symmetry.space_group_name_H-M   'P 1'
#
loop_
_entity.id
_entity.type
_entity.pdbx_description
1 polymer ?
#
loop_
_entity_poly.entity_id
_entity_poly.type
_entity_poly.pdbx_seq_one_letter_code
_entity_poly.pdbx_strand_id
1 'polypeptide(L)'
;MKGELAELAATTPGAETPVGAAEAALLTESHPWYADGLRWLDDFIMRPDRRLGRRGAVCPFVAPALAQDIVCFTTLRSAGRSASDAHESCSVLADLFLDRFGGKPEFRSAALLAFFPDVAPEDAPAFIDGGHRLLRMPFVRRGLMIGEFHPRSTVASVHNPAFVVGAAPVPIFAVRALSGHDLMFLDRDDYPPAVRYEFVRQFDRYLGAQLGSAARARLDRRLECLRDAALEDGNR
;
A
#
# COMPACT_ATOMS: atom_id res chain seq x y z
N MET A 1 -12.70 -29.82 -32.02
CA MET A 1 -11.53 -28.99 -31.66
C MET A 1 -11.97 -27.71 -30.98
N LYS A 2 -12.47 -27.83 -29.74
CA LYS A 2 -12.66 -26.72 -28.80
C LYS A 2 -12.18 -27.25 -27.47
N GLY A 3 -11.03 -26.77 -27.02
CA GLY A 3 -10.34 -27.23 -25.83
C GLY A 3 -8.95 -26.63 -25.85
N GLU A 4 -8.51 -26.16 -24.69
CA GLU A 4 -7.23 -25.49 -24.41
C GLU A 4 -7.16 -24.03 -24.83
N LEU A 5 -7.55 -23.16 -23.88
CA LEU A 5 -6.88 -21.89 -23.56
C LEU A 5 -7.44 -21.39 -22.22
N ALA A 6 -7.26 -22.17 -21.16
CA ALA A 6 -7.56 -21.72 -19.79
C ALA A 6 -6.85 -22.61 -18.77
N GLU A 7 -5.52 -22.59 -18.73
CA GLU A 7 -4.81 -23.09 -17.55
C GLU A 7 -3.38 -22.54 -17.52
N LEU A 8 -3.20 -21.47 -16.74
CA LEU A 8 -1.93 -21.07 -16.10
C LEU A 8 -2.22 -19.84 -15.21
N ALA A 9 -3.09 -20.03 -14.22
CA ALA A 9 -3.11 -19.19 -13.03
C ALA A 9 -2.56 -20.06 -11.91
N ALA A 10 -1.25 -19.98 -11.68
CA ALA A 10 -0.63 -20.59 -10.51
C ALA A 10 -1.26 -19.95 -9.28
N THR A 11 -2.21 -20.65 -8.66
CA THR A 11 -2.89 -20.24 -7.44
C THR A 11 -1.84 -20.23 -6.34
N THR A 12 -1.43 -19.03 -5.94
CA THR A 12 -0.46 -18.88 -4.85
C THR A 12 -1.20 -19.13 -3.53
N PRO A 13 -0.64 -19.89 -2.57
CA PRO A 13 -1.42 -20.37 -1.43
C PRO A 13 -2.06 -19.23 -0.64
N GLY A 14 -3.40 -19.24 -0.53
CA GLY A 14 -4.17 -18.38 0.38
C GLY A 14 -4.71 -17.06 -0.18
N ALA A 15 -4.28 -16.61 -1.35
CA ALA A 15 -4.78 -15.38 -1.99
C ALA A 15 -5.62 -15.69 -3.24
N GLU A 16 -6.80 -15.08 -3.34
CA GLU A 16 -7.62 -15.14 -4.56
C GLU A 16 -6.95 -14.35 -5.70
N THR A 17 -7.18 -14.77 -6.94
CA THR A 17 -6.70 -14.04 -8.12
C THR A 17 -7.24 -12.60 -8.09
N PRO A 18 -6.38 -11.58 -8.23
CA PRO A 18 -6.83 -10.20 -8.26
C PRO A 18 -7.78 -9.92 -9.42
N VAL A 19 -8.92 -9.30 -9.13
CA VAL A 19 -9.94 -8.90 -10.11
C VAL A 19 -10.00 -7.38 -10.24
N GLY A 20 -10.44 -6.86 -11.39
CA GLY A 20 -10.69 -5.42 -11.57
C GLY A 20 -11.87 -4.94 -10.72
N ALA A 21 -12.05 -3.62 -10.61
CA ALA A 21 -13.17 -3.04 -9.86
C ALA A 21 -14.52 -3.35 -10.52
N ALA A 22 -14.58 -3.41 -11.86
CA ALA A 22 -15.78 -3.79 -12.59
C ALA A 22 -16.21 -5.23 -12.29
N GLU A 23 -15.25 -6.15 -12.23
CA GLU A 23 -15.50 -7.55 -11.87
C GLU A 23 -15.81 -7.71 -10.37
N ALA A 24 -15.10 -7.00 -9.49
CA ALA A 24 -15.38 -6.98 -8.05
C ALA A 24 -16.83 -6.56 -7.75
N ALA A 25 -17.39 -5.61 -8.52
CA ALA A 25 -18.79 -5.19 -8.39
C ALA A 25 -19.80 -6.32 -8.70
N LEU A 26 -19.45 -7.25 -9.58
CA LEU A 26 -20.26 -8.42 -9.92
C LEU A 26 -20.15 -9.55 -8.89
N LEU A 27 -19.09 -9.53 -8.06
CA LEU A 27 -18.81 -10.57 -7.05
C LEU A 27 -19.34 -10.21 -5.65
N THR A 28 -20.08 -9.12 -5.50
CA THR A 28 -20.49 -8.60 -4.18
C THR A 28 -21.40 -9.52 -3.37
N GLU A 29 -22.13 -10.44 -4.02
CA GLU A 29 -22.91 -11.46 -3.31
C GLU A 29 -22.03 -12.50 -2.61
N SER A 30 -20.97 -12.96 -3.28
CA SER A 30 -20.01 -13.92 -2.73
C SER A 30 -18.90 -13.26 -1.90
N HIS A 31 -18.64 -11.98 -2.14
CA HIS A 31 -17.62 -11.16 -1.49
C HIS A 31 -18.23 -9.82 -1.00
N PRO A 32 -19.06 -9.82 0.06
CA PRO A 32 -19.71 -8.60 0.53
C PRO A 32 -18.75 -7.46 0.88
N TRP A 33 -17.53 -7.79 1.31
CA TRP A 33 -16.47 -6.81 1.59
C TRP A 33 -16.01 -6.02 0.36
N TYR A 34 -16.18 -6.54 -0.86
CA TYR A 34 -15.93 -5.76 -2.07
C TYR A 34 -16.95 -4.64 -2.24
N ALA A 35 -18.22 -4.86 -1.88
CA ALA A 35 -19.23 -3.80 -1.86
C ALA A 35 -18.86 -2.72 -0.82
N ASP A 36 -18.39 -3.13 0.35
CA ASP A 36 -17.92 -2.21 1.39
C ASP A 36 -16.71 -1.40 0.92
N GLY A 37 -15.73 -2.05 0.28
CA GLY A 37 -14.56 -1.41 -0.30
C GLY A 37 -14.93 -0.40 -1.38
N LEU A 38 -15.76 -0.78 -2.36
CA LEU A 38 -16.21 0.10 -3.43
C LEU A 38 -16.96 1.32 -2.89
N ARG A 39 -17.86 1.11 -1.91
CA ARG A 39 -18.57 2.20 -1.24
C ARG A 39 -17.61 3.12 -0.47
N TRP A 40 -16.62 2.56 0.23
CA TRP A 40 -15.59 3.35 0.92
C TRP A 40 -14.72 4.17 -0.05
N LEU A 41 -14.37 3.61 -1.21
CA LEU A 41 -13.67 4.35 -2.24
C LEU A 41 -14.51 5.54 -2.72
N ASP A 42 -15.80 5.32 -3.00
CA ASP A 42 -16.70 6.36 -3.48
C ASP A 42 -17.07 7.41 -2.42
N ASP A 43 -17.48 7.00 -1.23
CA ASP A 43 -18.01 7.90 -0.20
C ASP A 43 -16.92 8.67 0.56
N PHE A 44 -15.68 8.17 0.56
CA PHE A 44 -14.60 8.75 1.35
C PHE A 44 -13.35 9.02 0.54
N ILE A 45 -12.72 8.00 -0.04
CA ILE A 45 -11.36 8.13 -0.60
C ILE A 45 -11.32 9.07 -1.81
N MET A 46 -12.35 9.02 -2.66
CA MET A 46 -12.47 9.90 -3.82
C MET A 46 -13.12 11.26 -3.50
N ARG A 47 -13.60 11.47 -2.28
CA ARG A 47 -14.28 12.72 -1.91
C ARG A 47 -13.32 13.77 -1.38
N PRO A 48 -13.55 15.05 -1.71
CA PRO A 48 -12.84 16.14 -1.05
C PRO A 48 -13.31 16.29 0.40
N ASP A 49 -12.39 16.59 1.30
CA ASP A 49 -12.69 16.90 2.70
C ASP A 49 -11.95 18.15 3.14
N ARG A 50 -12.68 19.11 3.74
CA ARG A 50 -12.10 20.38 4.21
C ARG A 50 -11.06 20.17 5.31
N ARG A 51 -11.17 19.07 6.07
CA ARG A 51 -10.24 18.71 7.14
C ARG A 51 -8.89 18.22 6.61
N LEU A 52 -8.74 17.94 5.31
CA LEU A 52 -7.46 17.50 4.75
C LEU A 52 -6.34 18.55 4.86
N GLY A 53 -6.67 19.85 4.98
CA GLY A 53 -5.67 20.92 4.92
C GLY A 53 -5.11 21.18 3.51
N ARG A 54 -5.66 20.53 2.49
CA ARG A 54 -5.41 20.78 1.06
C ARG A 54 -6.69 20.64 0.25
N ARG A 55 -6.69 21.16 -0.98
CA ARG A 55 -7.81 20.96 -1.93
C ARG A 55 -7.79 19.55 -2.52
N GLY A 56 -8.97 19.09 -2.95
CA GLY A 56 -9.17 17.83 -3.67
C GLY A 56 -9.49 16.65 -2.77
N ALA A 57 -9.55 15.46 -3.38
CA ALA A 57 -9.91 14.22 -2.73
C ALA A 57 -8.92 13.76 -1.65
N VAL A 58 -9.38 12.90 -0.72
CA VAL A 58 -8.51 12.20 0.25
C VAL A 58 -7.36 11.51 -0.48
N CYS A 59 -7.64 10.72 -1.51
CA CYS A 59 -6.64 10.24 -2.47
C CYS A 59 -6.98 10.72 -3.89
N PRO A 60 -6.16 11.58 -4.51
CA PRO A 60 -6.43 12.10 -5.86
C PRO A 60 -6.18 11.07 -6.97
N PHE A 61 -5.57 9.92 -6.65
CA PHE A 61 -5.14 8.93 -7.64
C PHE A 61 -6.18 7.82 -7.89
N VAL A 62 -7.13 7.62 -6.98
CA VAL A 62 -8.06 6.49 -7.05
C VAL A 62 -9.10 6.67 -8.16
N ALA A 63 -9.69 7.85 -8.31
CA ALA A 63 -10.74 8.06 -9.31
C ALA A 63 -10.26 7.81 -10.76
N PRO A 64 -9.09 8.32 -11.20
CA PRO A 64 -8.54 7.98 -12.52
C PRO A 64 -8.23 6.48 -12.67
N ALA A 65 -7.71 5.84 -11.61
CA ALA A 65 -7.37 4.43 -11.63
C ALA A 65 -8.60 3.51 -11.73
N LEU A 66 -9.70 3.86 -11.06
CA LEU A 66 -10.97 3.14 -11.17
C LEU A 66 -11.57 3.28 -12.58
N ALA A 67 -11.50 4.48 -13.17
CA ALA A 67 -11.99 4.70 -14.54
C ALA A 67 -11.22 3.87 -15.60
N GLN A 68 -9.99 3.46 -15.29
CA GLN A 68 -9.14 2.60 -16.12
C GLN A 68 -9.20 1.12 -15.71
N ASP A 69 -9.99 0.77 -14.69
CA ASP A 69 -10.08 -0.58 -14.12
C ASP A 69 -8.73 -1.17 -13.65
N ILE A 70 -7.84 -0.30 -13.13
CA ILE A 70 -6.52 -0.68 -12.61
C ILE A 70 -6.42 -0.57 -11.08
N VAL A 71 -7.56 -0.46 -10.39
CA VAL A 71 -7.68 -0.77 -8.97
C VAL A 71 -8.18 -2.20 -8.86
N CYS A 72 -7.29 -3.11 -8.47
CA CYS A 72 -7.60 -4.51 -8.32
C CYS A 72 -7.98 -4.86 -6.87
N PHE A 73 -8.81 -5.88 -6.73
CA PHE A 73 -9.33 -6.40 -5.48
C PHE A 73 -8.92 -7.86 -5.35
N THR A 74 -8.49 -8.28 -4.17
CA THR A 74 -8.22 -9.68 -3.83
C THR A 74 -8.61 -9.95 -2.38
N THR A 75 -9.03 -11.17 -2.07
CA THR A 75 -9.26 -11.61 -0.70
C THR A 75 -8.14 -12.54 -0.27
N LEU A 76 -7.62 -12.29 0.93
CA LEU A 76 -6.76 -13.24 1.64
C LEU A 76 -7.47 -13.66 2.92
N ARG A 77 -7.25 -14.92 3.31
CA ARG A 77 -7.63 -15.40 4.64
C ARG A 77 -6.42 -15.38 5.54
N SER A 78 -6.60 -14.87 6.75
CA SER A 78 -5.53 -14.83 7.72
C SER A 78 -5.36 -16.20 8.39
N ALA A 79 -4.12 -16.70 8.44
CA ALA A 79 -3.79 -17.88 9.23
C ALA A 79 -3.85 -17.62 10.76
N GLY A 80 -3.93 -16.35 11.16
CA GLY A 80 -3.97 -15.92 12.56
C GLY A 80 -4.40 -14.46 12.71
N ARG A 81 -3.88 -13.76 13.72
CA ARG A 81 -4.32 -12.39 14.07
C ARG A 81 -3.17 -11.49 14.50
N SER A 82 -1.94 -11.98 14.42
CA SER A 82 -0.74 -11.29 14.84
C SER A 82 -0.06 -10.57 13.67
N ALA A 83 0.89 -9.70 13.99
CA ALA A 83 1.79 -9.09 13.02
C ALA A 83 2.57 -10.15 12.21
N SER A 84 2.95 -11.26 12.83
CA SER A 84 3.68 -12.34 12.17
C SER A 84 2.79 -13.05 11.14
N ASP A 85 1.54 -13.32 11.50
CA ASP A 85 0.57 -13.94 10.61
C ASP A 85 0.31 -13.04 9.39
N ALA A 86 0.21 -11.73 9.61
CA ALA A 86 0.11 -10.76 8.53
C ALA A 86 1.35 -10.76 7.64
N HIS A 87 2.55 -10.77 8.23
CA HIS A 87 3.80 -10.79 7.47
C HIS A 87 3.92 -12.03 6.58
N GLU A 88 3.62 -13.20 7.12
CA GLU A 88 3.64 -14.47 6.38
C GLU A 88 2.59 -14.47 5.26
N SER A 89 1.33 -14.18 5.60
CA SER A 89 0.20 -14.25 4.65
C SER A 89 0.30 -13.19 3.54
N CYS A 90 0.86 -12.02 3.83
CA CYS A 90 0.83 -10.88 2.90
C CYS A 90 2.12 -10.67 2.10
N SER A 91 3.16 -11.49 2.33
CA SER A 91 4.40 -11.39 1.54
C SER A 91 4.15 -11.60 0.04
N VAL A 92 3.13 -12.36 -0.31
CA VAL A 92 2.67 -12.62 -1.70
C VAL A 92 2.10 -11.39 -2.41
N LEU A 93 1.60 -10.37 -1.69
CA LEU A 93 0.88 -9.25 -2.33
C LEU A 93 1.78 -8.44 -3.27
N ALA A 94 3.08 -8.39 -2.98
CA ALA A 94 4.05 -7.76 -3.85
C ALA A 94 4.23 -8.53 -5.17
N ASP A 95 4.19 -9.87 -5.14
CA ASP A 95 4.23 -10.70 -6.35
C ASP A 95 2.96 -10.51 -7.16
N LEU A 96 1.78 -10.59 -6.53
CA LEU A 96 0.49 -10.36 -7.21
C LEU A 96 0.44 -9.00 -7.93
N PHE A 97 0.94 -7.93 -7.28
CA PHE A 97 0.98 -6.62 -7.90
C PHE A 97 1.97 -6.56 -9.08
N LEU A 98 3.18 -7.12 -8.91
CA LEU A 98 4.18 -7.13 -9.98
C LEU A 98 3.81 -8.03 -11.15
N ASP A 99 3.17 -9.17 -10.92
CA ASP A 99 2.71 -10.05 -11.98
C ASP A 99 1.59 -9.38 -12.79
N ARG A 100 0.72 -8.63 -12.11
CA ARG A 100 -0.40 -7.93 -12.76
C ARG A 100 0.06 -6.69 -13.52
N PHE A 101 0.97 -5.89 -12.97
CA PHE A 101 1.29 -4.55 -13.50
C PHE A 101 2.76 -4.30 -13.81
N GLY A 102 3.67 -5.19 -13.41
CA GLY A 102 5.11 -5.06 -13.62
C GLY A 102 5.45 -4.90 -15.11
N GLY A 103 6.25 -3.87 -15.42
CA GLY A 103 6.63 -3.55 -16.79
C GLY A 103 5.51 -2.97 -17.66
N LYS A 104 4.29 -2.80 -17.15
CA LYS A 104 3.17 -2.21 -17.88
C LYS A 104 3.10 -0.69 -17.68
N PRO A 105 2.54 0.07 -18.64
CA PRO A 105 2.37 1.51 -18.52
C PRO A 105 1.61 1.94 -17.26
N GLU A 106 0.66 1.13 -16.80
CA GLU A 106 -0.23 1.40 -15.68
C GLU A 106 0.45 1.18 -14.31
N PHE A 107 1.65 0.60 -14.27
CA PHE A 107 2.37 0.25 -13.04
C PHE A 107 2.36 1.36 -11.97
N ARG A 108 2.57 2.62 -12.39
CA ARG A 108 2.66 3.77 -11.48
C ARG A 108 1.31 4.33 -11.03
N SER A 109 0.23 3.99 -11.73
CA SER A 109 -1.14 4.46 -11.45
C SER A 109 -2.07 3.38 -10.91
N ALA A 110 -1.65 2.11 -10.97
CA ALA A 110 -2.41 0.97 -10.47
C ALA A 110 -2.33 0.81 -8.94
N ALA A 111 -3.33 0.13 -8.39
CA ALA A 111 -3.38 -0.26 -6.99
C ALA A 111 -3.97 -1.66 -6.82
N LEU A 112 -3.55 -2.38 -5.78
CA LEU A 112 -4.14 -3.65 -5.34
C LEU A 112 -4.65 -3.49 -3.91
N LEU A 113 -5.93 -3.77 -3.68
CA LEU A 113 -6.57 -3.78 -2.38
C LEU A 113 -6.76 -5.24 -1.95
N ALA A 114 -6.05 -5.64 -0.90
CA ALA A 114 -6.13 -6.97 -0.31
C ALA A 114 -7.00 -6.92 0.95
N PHE A 115 -8.11 -7.67 0.94
CA PHE A 115 -9.14 -7.68 1.98
C PHE A 115 -8.96 -8.88 2.92
N PHE A 116 -9.16 -8.66 4.21
CA PHE A 116 -9.09 -9.68 5.27
C PHE A 116 -10.40 -9.74 6.07
N PRO A 117 -11.47 -10.30 5.49
CA PRO A 117 -12.81 -10.30 6.09
C PRO A 117 -12.93 -11.18 7.33
N ASP A 118 -11.95 -12.05 7.60
CA ASP A 118 -11.88 -12.92 8.77
C ASP A 118 -11.12 -12.30 9.96
N VAL A 119 -10.51 -11.12 9.77
CA VAL A 119 -9.89 -10.34 10.85
C VAL A 119 -10.94 -9.41 11.47
N ALA A 120 -11.29 -9.67 12.72
CA ALA A 120 -12.26 -8.85 13.44
C ALA A 120 -11.72 -7.42 13.70
N PRO A 121 -12.59 -6.40 13.81
CA PRO A 121 -12.16 -5.03 14.08
C PRO A 121 -11.24 -4.88 15.29
N GLU A 122 -11.43 -5.71 16.32
CA GLU A 122 -10.66 -5.69 17.57
C GLU A 122 -9.22 -6.15 17.37
N ASP A 123 -9.01 -7.11 16.48
CA ASP A 123 -7.71 -7.71 16.14
C ASP A 123 -6.97 -6.92 15.05
N ALA A 124 -7.72 -6.14 14.26
CA ALA A 124 -7.18 -5.42 13.12
C ALA A 124 -5.97 -4.51 13.43
N PRO A 125 -5.88 -3.76 14.55
CA PRO A 125 -4.67 -3.00 14.86
C PRO A 125 -3.42 -3.89 15.01
N ALA A 126 -3.56 -5.06 15.66
CA ALA A 126 -2.44 -5.97 15.84
C ALA A 126 -1.99 -6.60 14.52
N PHE A 127 -2.96 -6.98 13.67
CA PHE A 127 -2.73 -7.61 12.38
C PHE A 127 -2.25 -6.61 11.31
N ILE A 128 -3.03 -5.55 11.04
CA ILE A 128 -2.78 -4.58 9.97
C ILE A 128 -1.63 -3.63 10.32
N ASP A 129 -1.65 -2.94 11.47
CA ASP A 129 -0.56 -1.99 11.80
C ASP A 129 0.73 -2.76 12.13
N GLY A 130 0.61 -3.89 12.85
CA GLY A 130 1.72 -4.77 13.15
C GLY A 130 2.35 -5.37 11.89
N GLY A 131 1.52 -5.92 11.00
CA GLY A 131 1.95 -6.43 9.70
C GLY A 131 2.56 -5.35 8.83
N HIS A 132 1.97 -4.14 8.78
CA HIS A 132 2.52 -3.01 8.04
C HIS A 132 3.95 -2.70 8.48
N ARG A 133 4.22 -2.64 9.80
CA ARG A 133 5.57 -2.40 10.32
C ARG A 133 6.60 -3.43 9.81
N LEU A 134 6.20 -4.70 9.66
CA LEU A 134 7.08 -5.77 9.19
C LEU A 134 7.19 -5.81 7.65
N LEU A 135 6.11 -5.53 6.94
CA LEU A 135 6.02 -5.63 5.47
C LEU A 135 6.59 -4.40 4.76
N ARG A 136 6.58 -3.23 5.40
CA ARG A 136 6.89 -1.96 4.74
C ARG A 136 8.27 -1.94 4.07
N MET A 137 9.34 -2.34 4.77
CA MET A 137 10.68 -2.37 4.17
C MET A 137 10.82 -3.40 3.04
N PRO A 138 10.35 -4.66 3.19
CA PRO A 138 10.28 -5.61 2.08
C PRO A 138 9.59 -5.06 0.81
N PHE A 139 8.48 -4.32 0.95
CA PHE A 139 7.77 -3.73 -0.19
C PHE A 139 8.55 -2.57 -0.81
N VAL A 140 9.12 -1.69 0.02
CA VAL A 140 9.95 -0.57 -0.46
C VAL A 140 11.19 -1.06 -1.21
N ARG A 141 11.83 -2.14 -0.74
CA ARG A 141 12.94 -2.82 -1.46
C ARG A 141 12.54 -3.36 -2.84
N ARG A 142 11.24 -3.52 -3.10
CA ARG A 142 10.68 -3.97 -4.38
C ARG A 142 10.08 -2.84 -5.21
N GLY A 143 10.27 -1.58 -4.82
CA GLY A 143 9.72 -0.43 -5.56
C GLY A 143 8.23 -0.23 -5.33
N LEU A 144 7.68 -0.79 -4.25
CA LEU A 144 6.28 -0.70 -3.88
C LEU A 144 6.10 0.04 -2.55
N MET A 145 4.91 0.58 -2.35
CA MET A 145 4.39 0.97 -1.05
C MET A 145 3.25 0.05 -0.67
N ILE A 146 3.12 -0.22 0.62
CA ILE A 146 1.99 -0.88 1.24
C ILE A 146 1.37 0.09 2.24
N GLY A 147 0.06 0.26 2.21
CA GLY A 147 -0.70 1.11 3.12
C GLY A 147 -1.65 0.30 3.98
N GLU A 148 -1.85 0.77 5.20
CA GLU A 148 -2.58 0.12 6.28
C GLU A 148 -3.96 0.76 6.52
N PHE A 149 -5.03 -0.04 6.42
CA PHE A 149 -6.39 0.44 6.59
C PHE A 149 -7.24 -0.55 7.37
N HIS A 150 -8.00 -0.08 8.37
CA HIS A 150 -8.92 -0.93 9.13
C HIS A 150 -9.93 -0.08 9.95
N PRO A 151 -11.02 -0.68 10.48
CA PRO A 151 -12.09 0.06 11.16
C PRO A 151 -11.64 0.86 12.40
N ARG A 152 -10.55 0.44 13.04
CA ARG A 152 -10.00 1.06 14.26
C ARG A 152 -8.72 1.87 13.99
N SER A 153 -8.41 2.17 12.73
CA SER A 153 -7.16 2.84 12.38
C SER A 153 -7.12 4.24 12.97
N THR A 154 -5.95 4.62 13.48
CA THR A 154 -5.66 5.98 13.93
C THR A 154 -4.75 6.73 12.96
N VAL A 155 -4.47 6.15 11.78
CA VAL A 155 -3.61 6.77 10.77
C VAL A 155 -4.28 8.04 10.25
N ALA A 156 -3.63 9.17 10.51
CA ALA A 156 -4.13 10.50 10.19
C ALA A 156 -3.50 11.08 8.91
N SER A 157 -4.17 12.09 8.35
CA SER A 157 -3.63 12.89 7.27
C SER A 157 -2.32 13.55 7.68
N VAL A 158 -1.32 13.54 6.78
CA VAL A 158 -0.04 14.20 7.03
C VAL A 158 -0.20 15.71 7.22
N HIS A 159 -1.24 16.30 6.62
CA HIS A 159 -1.52 17.73 6.71
C HIS A 159 -2.50 18.09 7.83
N ASN A 160 -3.13 17.09 8.47
CA ASN A 160 -4.01 17.31 9.62
C ASN A 160 -4.06 16.05 10.52
N PRO A 161 -3.30 16.01 11.63
CA PRO A 161 -3.29 14.90 12.56
C PRO A 161 -4.64 14.59 13.24
N ALA A 162 -5.59 15.54 13.25
CA ALA A 162 -6.93 15.32 13.80
C ALA A 162 -7.89 14.65 12.79
N PHE A 163 -7.46 14.42 11.56
CA PHE A 163 -8.28 13.81 10.52
C PHE A 163 -7.77 12.41 10.16
N VAL A 164 -8.46 11.39 10.67
CA VAL A 164 -8.18 9.98 10.40
C VAL A 164 -8.53 9.65 8.94
N VAL A 165 -7.56 9.10 8.22
CA VAL A 165 -7.70 8.69 6.80
C VAL A 165 -7.47 7.19 6.60
N GLY A 166 -6.89 6.49 7.58
CA GLY A 166 -6.71 5.03 7.55
C GLY A 166 -7.97 4.23 7.92
N ALA A 167 -9.06 4.89 8.31
CA ALA A 167 -10.30 4.22 8.64
C ALA A 167 -10.96 3.63 7.38
N ALA A 168 -11.19 2.32 7.40
CA ALA A 168 -11.84 1.56 6.34
C ALA A 168 -12.91 0.62 6.93
N PRO A 169 -13.93 0.21 6.15
CA PRO A 169 -15.02 -0.64 6.66
C PRO A 169 -14.57 -2.05 7.04
N VAL A 170 -13.47 -2.52 6.46
CA VAL A 170 -12.86 -3.82 6.70
C VAL A 170 -11.34 -3.70 6.70
N PRO A 171 -10.59 -4.64 7.32
CA PRO A 171 -9.13 -4.63 7.28
C PRO A 171 -8.60 -4.83 5.85
N ILE A 172 -7.73 -3.92 5.41
CA ILE A 172 -7.21 -3.85 4.05
C ILE A 172 -5.71 -3.51 4.07
N PHE A 173 -4.93 -4.21 3.24
CA PHE A 173 -3.64 -3.71 2.77
C PHE A 173 -3.79 -3.16 1.34
N ALA A 174 -3.29 -1.95 1.11
CA ALA A 174 -3.26 -1.35 -0.23
C ALA A 174 -1.84 -1.35 -0.77
N VAL A 175 -1.60 -1.98 -1.92
CA VAL A 175 -0.29 -2.03 -2.58
C VAL A 175 -0.31 -1.16 -3.83
N ARG A 176 0.73 -0.37 -4.03
CA ARG A 176 0.96 0.38 -5.27
C ARG A 176 2.45 0.58 -5.51
N ALA A 177 2.82 1.03 -6.71
CA ALA A 177 4.19 1.48 -6.95
C ALA A 177 4.58 2.67 -6.06
N LEU A 178 5.86 2.74 -5.71
CA LEU A 178 6.49 3.90 -5.10
C LEU A 178 6.28 5.15 -5.97
N SER A 179 6.05 6.28 -5.32
CA SER A 179 5.81 7.60 -5.91
C SER A 179 6.69 8.66 -5.23
N GLY A 180 6.89 9.80 -5.89
CA GLY A 180 7.70 10.89 -5.32
C GLY A 180 7.19 11.42 -3.98
N HIS A 181 5.87 11.33 -3.73
CA HIS A 181 5.27 11.73 -2.45
C HIS A 181 5.70 10.83 -1.29
N ASP A 182 6.16 9.60 -1.56
CA ASP A 182 6.45 8.64 -0.50
C ASP A 182 7.64 9.01 0.37
N LEU A 183 8.52 9.88 -0.12
CA LEU A 183 9.65 10.37 0.66
C LEU A 183 9.22 10.98 2.00
N MET A 184 8.05 11.65 2.06
CA MET A 184 7.53 12.24 3.31
C MET A 184 7.11 11.19 4.35
N PHE A 185 6.79 9.97 3.92
CA PHE A 185 6.45 8.86 4.81
C PHE A 185 7.69 8.04 5.16
N LEU A 186 8.66 7.93 4.23
CA LEU A 186 9.88 7.14 4.37
C LEU A 186 10.96 7.80 5.23
N ASP A 187 11.02 9.14 5.25
CA ASP A 187 12.01 9.92 5.99
C ASP A 187 11.41 10.59 7.23
N ARG A 188 10.68 9.84 8.06
CA ARG A 188 10.09 10.36 9.30
C ARG A 188 11.04 10.21 10.49
N ASP A 189 11.05 11.21 11.37
CA ASP A 189 11.94 11.25 12.55
C ASP A 189 11.60 10.22 13.64
N ASP A 190 10.45 9.56 13.55
CA ASP A 190 10.04 8.46 14.44
C ASP A 190 10.74 7.13 14.13
N TYR A 191 11.47 7.04 13.01
CA TYR A 191 12.31 5.89 12.68
C TYR A 191 13.79 6.12 13.06
N PRO A 192 14.52 5.08 13.48
CA PRO A 192 15.97 5.16 13.66
C PRO A 192 16.68 5.61 12.37
N PRO A 193 17.78 6.38 12.45
CA PRO A 193 18.54 6.85 11.29
C PRO A 193 18.91 5.74 10.29
N ALA A 194 19.31 4.56 10.76
CA ALA A 194 19.64 3.42 9.90
C ALA A 194 18.44 2.94 9.06
N VAL A 195 17.25 2.90 9.65
CA VAL A 195 16.01 2.49 8.96
C VAL A 195 15.61 3.54 7.93
N ARG A 196 15.68 4.82 8.28
CA ARG A 196 15.43 5.94 7.36
C ARG A 196 16.42 5.94 6.20
N TYR A 197 17.71 5.76 6.48
CA TYR A 197 18.76 5.65 5.47
C TYR A 197 18.41 4.56 4.47
N GLU A 198 18.01 3.38 4.94
CA GLU A 198 17.62 2.31 4.04
C GLU A 198 16.39 2.67 3.21
N PHE A 199 15.32 3.20 3.82
CA PHE A 199 14.12 3.61 3.10
C PHE A 199 14.43 4.65 2.01
N VAL A 200 15.18 5.69 2.35
CA VAL A 200 15.55 6.76 1.41
C VAL A 200 16.48 6.25 0.31
N ARG A 201 17.36 5.29 0.61
CA ARG A 201 18.22 4.64 -0.39
C ARG A 201 17.41 3.81 -1.38
N GLN A 202 16.41 3.07 -0.92
CA GLN A 202 15.51 2.35 -1.82
C GLN A 202 14.65 3.32 -2.65
N PHE A 203 14.18 4.41 -2.06
CA PHE A 203 13.51 5.47 -2.82
C PHE A 203 14.39 6.00 -3.96
N ASP A 204 15.66 6.34 -3.70
CA ASP A 204 16.61 6.81 -4.73
C ASP A 204 16.78 5.77 -5.84
N ARG A 205 16.90 4.48 -5.48
CA ARG A 205 17.01 3.38 -6.45
C ARG A 205 15.87 3.36 -7.46
N TYR A 206 14.63 3.64 -7.05
CA TYR A 206 13.44 3.50 -7.90
C TYR A 206 12.95 4.80 -8.53
N LEU A 207 13.28 5.95 -7.95
CA LEU A 207 12.74 7.27 -8.34
C LEU A 207 13.82 8.33 -8.52
N GLY A 208 15.05 8.09 -8.07
CA GLY A 208 16.14 9.07 -8.09
C GLY A 208 16.47 9.59 -9.49
N ALA A 209 16.45 8.72 -10.49
CA ALA A 209 16.68 9.10 -11.89
C ALA A 209 15.58 10.00 -12.48
N GLN A 210 14.41 10.06 -11.85
CA GLN A 210 13.28 10.88 -12.28
C GLN A 210 13.26 12.26 -11.60
N LEU A 211 14.16 12.51 -10.66
CA LEU A 211 14.21 13.77 -9.91
C LEU A 211 14.87 14.87 -10.72
N GLY A 212 14.31 16.07 -10.66
CA GLY A 212 15.00 17.28 -11.13
C GLY A 212 16.24 17.58 -10.29
N SER A 213 17.19 18.33 -10.85
CA SER A 213 18.50 18.62 -10.25
C SER A 213 18.44 19.12 -8.80
N ALA A 214 17.54 20.04 -8.49
CA ALA A 214 17.38 20.57 -7.13
C ALA A 214 16.87 19.52 -6.13
N ALA A 215 15.93 18.65 -6.54
CA ALA A 215 15.42 17.58 -5.71
C ALA A 215 16.48 16.48 -5.51
N ARG A 216 17.22 16.14 -6.58
CA ARG A 216 18.36 15.22 -6.52
C ARG A 216 19.42 15.67 -5.52
N ALA A 217 19.88 16.93 -5.62
CA ALA A 217 20.88 17.46 -4.70
C ALA A 217 20.41 17.48 -3.23
N ARG A 218 19.10 17.67 -2.99
CA ARG A 218 18.52 17.58 -1.64
C ARG A 218 18.52 16.14 -1.12
N LEU A 219 18.17 15.18 -1.98
CA LEU A 219 18.18 13.76 -1.65
C LEU A 219 19.58 13.26 -1.33
N ASP A 220 20.59 13.64 -2.14
CA ASP A 220 21.98 13.24 -1.93
C ASP A 220 22.50 13.71 -0.55
N ARG A 221 22.31 14.99 -0.22
CA ARG A 221 22.66 15.52 1.12
C ARG A 221 21.92 14.81 2.25
N ARG A 222 20.66 14.42 2.02
CA ARG A 222 19.87 13.74 3.04
C ARG A 222 20.37 12.31 3.27
N LEU A 223 20.76 11.60 2.20
CA LEU A 223 21.38 10.28 2.29
C LEU A 223 22.72 10.31 3.03
N GLU A 224 23.56 11.32 2.77
CA GLU A 224 24.81 11.53 3.50
C GLU A 224 24.54 11.73 4.99
N CYS A 225 23.66 12.67 5.35
CA CYS A 225 23.30 12.94 6.73
C CYS A 225 22.74 11.71 7.47
N LEU A 226 21.85 10.94 6.82
CA LEU A 226 21.27 9.74 7.42
C LEU A 226 22.30 8.61 7.56
N ARG A 227 23.24 8.48 6.62
CA ARG A 227 24.32 7.50 6.71
C ARG A 227 25.24 7.80 7.90
N ASP A 228 25.65 9.05 8.05
CA ASP A 228 26.56 9.44 9.11
C ASP A 228 25.90 9.26 10.48
N ALA A 229 24.63 9.66 10.63
CA ALA A 229 23.84 9.42 11.85
C ALA A 229 23.66 7.91 12.15
N ALA A 230 23.47 7.07 11.12
CA ALA A 230 23.35 5.63 11.30
C ALA A 230 24.65 4.97 11.79
N LEU A 231 25.81 5.49 11.37
CA LEU A 231 27.12 5.02 11.85
C LEU A 231 27.38 5.44 13.30
N GLU A 232 26.96 6.65 13.69
CA GLU A 232 27.08 7.14 15.06
C GLU A 232 26.21 6.34 16.05
N ASP A 233 24.98 6.00 15.67
CA ASP A 233 24.07 5.20 16.49
C ASP A 233 24.54 3.74 16.63
N GLY A 234 25.11 3.16 15.58
CA GLY A 234 25.61 1.77 15.61
C GLY A 234 26.89 1.60 16.45
N ASN A 235 27.54 2.69 16.86
CA ASN A 235 28.75 2.68 17.68
C ASN A 235 28.47 3.02 19.16
N ARG A 236 27.20 3.14 19.55
CA ARG A 236 26.73 3.29 20.95
C ARG A 236 26.11 2.00 21.46
#